data_AF-A0A1I1S5P5-F1
#
_entry.id   AF-A0A1I1S5P5-F1
#
_cell.length_a   1.000
_cell.length_b   1.000
_cell.length_c   1.000
_cell.angle_alpha   90.00
_cell.angle_beta   90.00
_cell.angle_gamma   90.00
#
_symmetry.space_group_name_H-M   'P 1'
#
loop_
_entity.id
_entity.type
_entity.pdbx_description
1 polymer ?
#
loop_
_entity_poly.entity_id
_entity_poly.type
_entity_poly.pdbx_seq_one_letter_code
_entity_poly.pdbx_strand_id
1 'polypeptide(L)'
;MPLPMAVLCVFGVALFPGFLNMFLLFTLWLGRWDISIPKAKLPNISILIACYNEENSIERTICNILATCYPSHIELLVIDDGSNDDTYLTLKSLQEEFRDYPPHSPYFPT
;
A
#
# COMPACT_ATOMS: atom_id res chain seq x y z
N MET A 1 -42.81 26.70 -15.98
CA MET A 1 -41.83 27.48 -15.19
C MET A 1 -41.37 28.66 -16.03
N PRO A 2 -41.26 29.88 -15.49
CA PRO A 2 -40.80 31.02 -16.26
C PRO A 2 -39.35 30.75 -16.73
N LEU A 3 -39.06 31.05 -18.00
CA LEU A 3 -37.73 30.92 -18.63
C LEU A 3 -36.54 31.35 -17.73
N PRO A 4 -36.59 32.47 -16.99
CA PRO A 4 -35.51 32.85 -16.07
C PRO A 4 -35.23 31.82 -14.96
N MET A 5 -36.27 31.14 -14.47
CA MET A 5 -36.13 30.13 -13.41
C MET A 5 -35.47 28.85 -13.95
N ALA A 6 -35.80 28.46 -15.19
CA ALA A 6 -35.19 27.30 -15.83
C ALA A 6 -33.69 27.52 -16.08
N VAL A 7 -33.32 28.71 -16.55
CA VAL A 7 -31.91 29.10 -16.76
C VAL A 7 -31.14 29.05 -15.43
N LEU A 8 -31.69 29.62 -14.35
CA LEU A 8 -31.05 29.62 -13.04
C LEU A 8 -30.82 28.20 -12.49
N CYS A 9 -31.79 27.30 -12.66
CA CYS A 9 -31.65 25.90 -12.26
C CYS A 9 -30.56 25.17 -13.06
N VAL A 10 -30.50 25.35 -14.39
CA VAL A 10 -29.49 24.70 -15.24
C VAL A 10 -28.09 25.21 -14.90
N PHE A 11 -27.91 26.52 -14.75
CA PHE A 11 -26.64 27.09 -14.33
C PHE A 11 -26.24 26.65 -12.92
N GLY A 12 -27.18 26.58 -11.97
CA GLY A 12 -26.89 26.10 -10.61
C GLY A 12 -26.40 24.65 -10.57
N VAL A 13 -27.08 23.75 -11.30
CA VAL A 13 -26.71 22.33 -11.38
C VAL A 13 -25.39 22.12 -12.13
N ALA A 14 -25.01 23.01 -13.06
CA ALA A 14 -23.73 22.93 -13.76
C ALA A 14 -22.58 23.58 -12.96
N LEU A 15 -22.81 24.73 -12.33
CA LEU A 15 -21.80 25.52 -11.63
C LEU A 15 -21.43 24.93 -10.27
N PHE A 16 -22.40 24.38 -9.53
CA PHE A 16 -22.16 23.87 -8.18
C PHE A 16 -21.23 22.63 -8.16
N PRO A 17 -21.45 21.59 -8.99
CA PRO A 17 -20.52 20.45 -9.07
C PRO A 17 -19.17 20.86 -9.65
N GLY A 18 -19.15 21.78 -10.62
CA GLY A 18 -17.92 22.32 -11.19
C GLY A 18 -17.08 23.05 -10.14
N PHE A 19 -17.71 23.86 -9.29
CA PHE A 19 -17.06 24.54 -8.17
C PHE A 19 -16.50 23.54 -7.15
N LEU A 20 -17.26 22.52 -6.76
CA LEU A 20 -16.78 21.48 -5.84
C LEU A 20 -15.59 20.70 -6.40
N ASN A 21 -15.65 20.31 -7.67
CA ASN A 21 -14.55 19.60 -8.32
C ASN A 21 -13.30 20.49 -8.45
N MET A 22 -13.48 21.76 -8.83
CA MET A 22 -12.38 22.73 -8.90
C MET A 22 -11.79 23.01 -7.52
N PHE A 23 -12.61 23.10 -6.47
CA PHE A 23 -12.16 23.25 -5.10
C PHE A 23 -11.36 22.03 -4.63
N LEU A 24 -11.81 20.80 -4.93
CA LEU A 24 -11.06 19.58 -4.65
C LEU A 24 -9.71 19.54 -5.38
N LEU A 25 -9.69 19.86 -6.68
CA LEU A 25 -8.45 19.91 -7.45
C LEU A 25 -7.51 20.99 -6.93
N PHE A 26 -8.06 22.14 -6.51
CA PHE A 26 -7.30 23.24 -5.92
C PHE A 26 -6.70 22.86 -4.57
N THR A 27 -7.46 22.17 -3.70
CA THR A 27 -6.95 21.69 -2.41
C THR A 27 -5.91 20.59 -2.58
N LEU A 28 -6.07 19.69 -3.55
CA LEU A 28 -5.04 18.69 -3.90
C LEU A 28 -3.78 19.34 -4.45
N TRP A 29 -3.93 20.39 -5.28
CA TRP A 29 -2.80 21.14 -5.85
C TRP A 29 -2.04 21.93 -4.78
N LEU A 30 -2.74 22.55 -3.84
CA LEU A 30 -2.14 23.21 -2.67
C LEU A 30 -1.58 22.21 -1.66
N GLY A 31 -2.21 21.03 -1.55
CA GLY A 31 -1.88 19.93 -0.66
C GLY A 31 -0.65 19.14 -1.10
N ARG A 32 0.39 19.82 -1.60
CA ARG A 32 1.75 19.25 -1.67
C ARG A 32 2.28 19.12 -0.24
N TRP A 33 1.67 18.22 0.53
CA TRP A 33 2.17 17.82 1.84
C TRP A 33 3.45 17.04 1.58
N ASP A 34 4.56 17.77 1.62
CA ASP A 34 5.86 17.19 1.86
C ASP A 34 5.84 16.73 3.32
N ILE A 35 5.30 15.53 3.56
CA ILE A 35 5.42 14.86 4.86
C ILE A 35 6.90 14.52 4.96
N SER A 36 7.67 15.51 5.44
CA SER A 36 9.07 15.32 5.78
C SER A 36 9.08 14.41 6.99
N ILE A 37 9.11 13.11 6.74
CA ILE A 37 9.39 12.13 7.78
C ILE A 37 10.77 12.52 8.29
N PRO A 38 10.91 12.86 9.59
CA PRO A 38 12.20 13.20 10.15
C PRO A 38 13.20 12.14 9.72
N LYS A 39 14.41 12.53 9.26
CA LYS A 39 15.53 11.61 9.00
C LYS A 39 16.08 10.97 10.28
N ALA A 40 15.22 10.76 11.28
CA ALA A 40 15.54 9.94 12.42
C ALA A 40 15.76 8.51 11.92
N LYS A 41 16.84 7.90 12.41
CA LYS A 41 17.10 6.48 12.20
C LYS A 41 15.90 5.72 12.77
N LEU A 42 15.12 5.09 11.91
CA LEU A 42 13.99 4.28 12.35
C LEU A 42 14.53 3.05 13.12
N PRO A 43 13.76 2.49 14.05
CA PRO A 43 14.19 1.29 14.77
C PRO A 43 14.22 0.08 13.83
N ASN A 44 14.97 -0.95 14.21
CA ASN A 44 14.78 -2.27 13.62
C ASN A 44 13.40 -2.80 14.04
N ILE A 45 12.70 -3.47 13.14
CA ILE A 45 11.39 -4.06 13.39
C ILE A 45 11.38 -5.55 13.07
N SER A 46 10.50 -6.28 13.74
CA SER A 46 10.18 -7.67 13.42
C SER A 46 8.72 -7.76 13.03
N ILE A 47 8.44 -8.36 11.87
CA ILE A 47 7.09 -8.57 11.34
C ILE A 47 6.77 -10.04 11.55
N LEU A 48 5.71 -10.30 12.32
CA LEU A 48 5.16 -11.62 12.54
C LEU A 48 3.93 -11.81 11.67
N ILE A 49 3.93 -12.86 10.84
CA ILE A 49 2.78 -13.24 10.02
C ILE A 49 2.32 -14.63 10.47
N ALA A 50 1.08 -14.73 10.93
CA ALA A 50 0.40 -16.01 11.05
C ALA A 50 -0.40 -16.23 9.76
N CYS A 51 -0.26 -17.40 9.13
CA CYS A 51 -0.99 -17.77 7.92
C CYS A 51 -1.74 -19.09 8.12
N TYR A 52 -2.96 -19.14 7.58
CA TYR A 52 -3.79 -20.34 7.54
C TYR A 52 -4.56 -20.35 6.22
N ASN A 53 -4.28 -21.33 5.36
CA ASN A 53 -4.83 -21.45 4.02
C ASN A 53 -4.65 -20.20 3.13
N GLU A 54 -3.40 -19.73 3.01
CA GLU A 54 -3.01 -18.52 2.28
C GLU A 54 -2.14 -18.81 1.03
N GLU A 55 -2.23 -20.02 0.46
CA GLU A 55 -1.40 -20.45 -0.69
C GLU A 55 -1.39 -19.43 -1.85
N ASN A 56 -2.51 -18.74 -2.08
CA ASN A 56 -2.70 -17.80 -3.19
C ASN A 56 -2.26 -16.36 -2.87
N SER A 57 -1.98 -16.03 -1.61
CA SER A 57 -1.77 -14.65 -1.16
C SER A 57 -0.42 -14.43 -0.46
N ILE A 58 0.14 -15.48 0.12
CA ILE A 58 1.31 -15.39 1.00
C ILE A 58 2.56 -14.93 0.25
N GLU A 59 2.76 -15.41 -0.98
CA GLU A 59 3.85 -14.97 -1.86
C GLU A 59 3.79 -13.46 -2.10
N ARG A 60 2.64 -12.96 -2.54
CA ARG A 60 2.46 -11.52 -2.80
C ARG A 60 2.73 -10.69 -1.54
N THR A 61 2.31 -11.19 -0.38
CA THR A 61 2.51 -10.51 0.90
C THR A 61 4.00 -10.42 1.25
N ILE A 62 4.73 -11.52 1.15
CA ILE A 62 6.18 -11.57 1.40
C ILE A 62 6.92 -10.66 0.41
N CYS A 63 6.60 -10.74 -0.88
CA CYS A 63 7.22 -9.90 -1.90
C CYS A 63 6.98 -8.40 -1.65
N ASN A 64 5.76 -8.01 -1.25
CA ASN A 64 5.45 -6.62 -0.91
C ASN A 64 6.24 -6.13 0.31
N ILE A 65 6.41 -6.97 1.33
CA ILE A 65 7.19 -6.62 2.52
C ILE A 65 8.66 -6.44 2.15
N LEU A 66 9.22 -7.37 1.40
CA LEU A 66 10.61 -7.30 0.93
C LEU A 66 10.84 -6.09 0.00
N ALA A 67 9.81 -5.62 -0.73
CA ALA A 67 9.88 -4.45 -1.60
C ALA A 67 9.66 -3.12 -0.85
N THR A 68 9.43 -3.15 0.47
CA THR A 68 9.15 -1.95 1.26
C THR A 68 10.41 -1.12 1.48
N CYS A 69 10.32 0.18 1.20
CA CYS A 69 11.40 1.15 1.45
C CYS A 69 11.50 1.56 2.93
N TYR A 70 11.60 0.60 3.85
CA TYR A 70 11.85 0.88 5.27
C TYR A 70 13.36 1.10 5.49
N PRO A 71 13.79 2.23 6.06
CA PRO A 71 15.20 2.61 6.15
C PRO A 71 16.02 1.85 7.21
N SER A 72 15.50 0.76 7.79
CA SER A 72 16.13 0.02 8.90
C SER A 72 15.83 -1.47 8.82
N HIS A 73 16.37 -2.27 9.74
CA HIS A 73 16.28 -3.72 9.60
C HIS A 73 14.86 -4.25 9.79
N ILE A 74 14.43 -5.14 8.89
CA ILE A 74 13.20 -5.91 9.01
C ILE A 74 13.58 -7.38 9.20
N GLU A 75 13.15 -7.95 10.31
CA GLU A 75 13.08 -9.40 10.50
C GLU A 75 11.67 -9.86 10.12
N LEU A 76 11.55 -10.93 9.33
CA LEU A 76 10.25 -11.48 8.93
C LEU A 76 10.13 -12.91 9.47
N LEU A 77 9.16 -13.12 10.37
CA LEU A 77 8.83 -14.43 10.93
C LEU A 77 7.44 -14.83 10.44
N VAL A 78 7.37 -15.92 9.69
CA VAL A 78 6.11 -16.45 9.16
C VAL A 78 5.81 -17.78 9.85
N ILE A 79 4.59 -17.91 10.38
CA ILE A 79 4.11 -19.07 11.11
C ILE A 79 2.88 -19.62 10.39
N ASP A 80 2.98 -20.85 9.93
CA ASP A 80 1.84 -21.61 9.41
C ASP A 80 1.06 -22.24 10.58
N ASP A 81 -0.22 -21.86 10.72
CA ASP A 81 -1.13 -22.31 11.79
C ASP A 81 -1.86 -23.61 11.40
N GLY A 82 -1.13 -24.55 10.80
CA GLY A 82 -1.67 -25.86 10.40
C GLY A 82 -2.58 -25.79 9.18
N SER A 83 -2.18 -25.08 8.13
CA SER A 83 -2.90 -25.03 6.85
C SER A 83 -3.12 -26.44 6.26
N ASN A 84 -4.23 -26.60 5.55
CA ASN A 84 -4.59 -27.84 4.84
C ASN A 84 -4.39 -27.75 3.31
N ASP A 85 -3.86 -26.63 2.85
CA ASP A 85 -3.61 -26.31 1.44
C ASP A 85 -2.08 -26.22 1.18
N ASP A 86 -1.67 -25.68 0.03
CA ASP A 86 -0.26 -25.61 -0.35
C ASP A 86 0.50 -24.42 0.29
N THR A 87 -0.05 -23.79 1.35
CA THR A 87 0.61 -22.67 2.06
C THR A 87 2.02 -23.02 2.51
N TYR A 88 2.21 -24.17 3.16
CA TYR A 88 3.52 -24.62 3.63
C TYR A 88 4.52 -24.83 2.48
N LEU A 89 4.07 -25.44 1.37
CA LEU A 89 4.91 -25.67 0.19
C LEU A 89 5.36 -24.35 -0.43
N THR A 90 4.43 -23.40 -0.53
CA THR A 90 4.69 -22.04 -1.03
C THR A 90 5.71 -21.33 -0.15
N LEU A 91 5.52 -21.35 1.17
CA LEU A 91 6.46 -20.77 2.14
C LEU A 91 7.85 -21.38 2.06
N LYS A 92 7.93 -22.71 1.91
CA LYS A 92 9.21 -23.41 1.76
C LYS A 92 9.94 -23.00 0.49
N SER A 93 9.24 -22.89 -0.63
CA SER A 93 9.82 -22.41 -1.89
C SER A 93 10.38 -20.99 -1.75
N LEU A 94 9.60 -20.08 -1.13
CA LEU A 94 10.04 -18.71 -0.88
C LEU A 94 11.25 -18.64 0.05
N GLN A 95 11.30 -19.48 1.09
CA GLN A 95 12.46 -19.55 1.98
C GLN A 95 13.73 -19.99 1.24
N GLU A 96 13.63 -20.91 0.28
CA GLU A 96 14.76 -21.33 -0.55
C GLU A 96 15.18 -20.25 -1.53
N GLU A 97 14.23 -19.58 -2.18
CA GLU A 97 14.46 -18.48 -3.11
C GLU A 97 15.15 -17.29 -2.44
N PHE A 98 14.69 -16.91 -1.24
CA PHE A 98 15.23 -15.77 -0.49
C PHE A 98 16.28 -16.15 0.56
N ARG A 99 16.82 -17.37 0.54
CA ARG A 99 17.82 -17.85 1.53
C ARG A 99 19.06 -16.96 1.61
N ASP A 100 19.56 -16.55 0.45
CA ASP A 100 20.76 -15.72 0.32
C ASP A 100 20.41 -14.24 0.12
N TYR A 101 19.14 -13.86 0.35
CA TYR A 101 18.71 -12.48 0.22
C TYR A 101 19.42 -11.63 1.28
N PRO A 102 20.16 -10.59 0.88
CA PRO A 102 20.97 -9.87 1.85
C PRO A 102 20.06 -9.09 2.80
N PRO A 103 20.35 -9.11 4.11
CA PRO A 103 19.69 -8.24 5.06
C PRO A 103 20.01 -6.80 4.65
N HIS A 104 19.02 -6.12 4.07
CA HIS A 104 19.09 -4.76 3.49
C HIS A 104 19.66 -4.64 2.08
N SER A 105 19.17 -5.43 1.12
CA SER A 105 19.20 -4.96 -0.27
C SER A 105 18.21 -3.80 -0.44
N PRO A 106 18.64 -2.60 -0.87
CA PRO A 106 17.71 -1.59 -1.38
C PRO A 106 17.18 -1.95 -2.78
N TYR A 107 17.57 -3.12 -3.32
CA TYR A 107 17.19 -3.59 -4.64
C TYR A 107 16.44 -4.92 -4.54
N PHE A 108 15.18 -4.91 -4.98
CA PHE A 108 14.47 -6.11 -5.39
C PHE A 108 15.04 -6.58 -6.75
N PRO A 109 15.29 -7.88 -6.97
CA PRO A 109 15.58 -8.38 -8.31
C PRO A 109 14.31 -8.22 -9.17
N THR A 110 14.45 -7.52 -10.30
CA THR A 110 13.43 -7.42 -11.36
C THR A 110 13.34 -8.69 -12.17
#